data_AF-B1C5C2-F1
#
_entry.id   AF-B1C5C2-F1
#
_cell.length_a   1.000
_cell.length_b   1.000
_cell.length_c   1.000
_cell.angle_alpha   90.00
_cell.angle_beta   90.00
_cell.angle_gamma   90.00
#
_symmetry.space_group_name_H-M   'P 1'
#
loop_
_entity.id
_entity.type
_entity.pdbx_description
1 polymer ?
#
loop_
_entity_poly.entity_id
_entity_poly.type
_entity_poly.pdbx_seq_one_letter_code
_entity_poly.pdbx_strand_id
1 'polypeptide(L)'
;MNNSIKTKIAFIIEGVKAEPMVIRNLQNKFFSKVEIEAIMLPACTNVYTIWKRLCDDDGETDVIELVKELSSEQNTKRVDQINSIDFRSLNKDDFSEIYLFFDYDGHNNNLPSDCNPNEIMKKMLETFDNETENGKMYISYPMIEAIKHFNVQEICNDAGECFSKINIGRQYKALVAKCTIRDNLNHFDISDWKFALKKYVNSIYCLFNLQMKLSRKEYIKKITPQTIFEKQLSEYINDYECVMILSAFPEFLLDYFKLEILEGYVNCIGLLDNNHVECCKKIESIKNKVLTGIGN
;
A
#
# COMPACT_ATOMS: atom_id res chain seq x y z
N MET A 1 -10.95 -6.99 35.21
CA MET A 1 -10.29 -6.83 33.89
C MET A 1 -11.23 -7.42 32.88
N ASN A 2 -11.97 -6.60 32.13
CA ASN A 2 -12.80 -7.11 31.05
C ASN A 2 -11.85 -7.43 29.89
N ASN A 3 -11.59 -8.72 29.65
CA ASN A 3 -11.05 -9.17 28.36
C ASN A 3 -12.19 -9.03 27.35
N SER A 4 -12.37 -7.85 26.75
CA SER A 4 -13.09 -7.78 25.48
C SER A 4 -12.34 -8.66 24.48
N ILE A 5 -13.06 -9.60 23.87
CA ILE A 5 -12.53 -10.38 22.74
C ILE A 5 -12.28 -9.37 21.63
N LYS A 6 -11.02 -9.13 21.30
CA LYS A 6 -10.65 -8.27 20.17
C LYS A 6 -10.84 -9.04 18.88
N THR A 7 -11.36 -8.34 17.88
CA THR A 7 -11.42 -8.83 16.50
C THR A 7 -10.01 -8.84 15.93
N LYS A 8 -9.52 -9.98 15.44
CA LYS A 8 -8.18 -10.08 14.85
C LYS A 8 -8.23 -9.86 13.35
N ILE A 9 -7.31 -9.05 12.85
CA ILE A 9 -7.09 -8.81 11.42
C ILE A 9 -5.69 -9.28 11.07
N ALA A 10 -5.58 -10.09 10.02
CA ALA A 10 -4.30 -10.52 9.48
C ALA A 10 -3.75 -9.47 8.51
N PHE A 11 -2.52 -9.01 8.77
CA PHE A 11 -1.75 -8.16 7.87
C PHE A 11 -0.59 -8.96 7.30
N ILE A 12 -0.76 -9.51 6.10
CA ILE A 12 0.31 -10.18 5.37
C ILE A 12 1.20 -9.11 4.72
N ILE A 13 2.49 -9.17 5.01
CA ILE A 13 3.46 -8.14 4.61
C ILE A 13 4.71 -8.74 3.99
N GLU A 14 5.32 -8.00 3.05
CA GLU A 14 6.55 -8.41 2.38
C GLU A 14 7.74 -8.48 3.35
N GLY A 15 7.96 -7.42 4.14
CA GLY A 15 9.13 -7.24 4.99
C GLY A 15 8.89 -7.21 6.50
N VAL A 16 9.98 -7.35 7.26
CA VAL A 16 9.99 -7.34 8.74
C VAL A 16 10.45 -6.01 9.35
N LYS A 17 10.44 -4.91 8.58
CA LYS A 17 10.99 -3.62 9.01
C LYS A 17 10.01 -2.46 8.92
N ALA A 18 9.66 -1.99 7.72
CA ALA A 18 8.94 -0.73 7.54
C ALA A 18 7.44 -0.90 7.78
N GLU A 19 6.85 -1.91 7.17
CA GLU A 19 5.44 -2.27 7.26
C GLU A 19 5.02 -2.55 8.71
N PRO A 20 5.78 -3.33 9.52
CA PRO A 20 5.48 -3.48 10.94
C PRO A 20 5.49 -2.18 11.73
N MET A 21 6.33 -1.19 11.35
CA MET A 21 6.33 0.11 12.02
C MET A 21 5.04 0.89 11.71
N VAL A 22 4.59 0.85 10.45
CA VAL A 22 3.33 1.49 10.04
C VAL A 22 2.14 0.81 10.70
N ILE A 23 2.08 -0.53 10.69
CA ILE A 23 0.96 -1.29 11.26
C ILE A 23 0.88 -1.11 12.78
N ARG A 24 2.01 -1.10 13.50
CA ARG A 24 1.99 -0.76 14.94
C ARG A 24 1.50 0.66 15.19
N ASN A 25 1.88 1.61 14.34
CA ASN A 25 1.36 2.97 14.46
C ASN A 25 -0.15 3.01 14.18
N LEU A 26 -0.64 2.29 13.16
CA LEU A 26 -2.06 2.12 12.87
C LEU A 26 -2.83 1.54 14.07
N GLN A 27 -2.29 0.47 14.66
CA GLN A 27 -2.84 -0.17 15.85
C GLN A 27 -3.02 0.85 16.98
N ASN A 28 -2.00 1.68 17.21
CA ASN A 28 -2.02 2.66 18.29
C ASN A 28 -2.96 3.84 18.01
N LYS A 29 -3.01 4.35 16.77
CA LYS A 29 -3.73 5.58 16.42
C LYS A 29 -5.20 5.37 16.05
N PHE A 30 -5.52 4.24 15.42
CA PHE A 30 -6.83 3.98 14.82
C PHE A 30 -7.54 2.78 15.46
N PHE A 31 -6.87 1.63 15.60
CA PHE A 31 -7.53 0.39 16.07
C PHE A 31 -7.72 0.29 17.58
N SER A 32 -6.89 0.99 18.35
CA SER A 32 -7.04 1.11 19.81
C SER A 32 -8.41 1.63 20.26
N LYS A 33 -9.18 2.25 19.35
CA LYS A 33 -10.50 2.81 19.60
C LYS A 33 -11.67 1.87 19.25
N VAL A 34 -11.39 0.72 18.63
CA VAL A 34 -12.43 -0.15 18.00
C VAL A 34 -12.24 -1.64 18.27
N GLU A 35 -11.59 -2.03 19.39
CA GLU A 35 -11.40 -3.44 19.80
C GLU A 35 -10.80 -4.35 18.69
N ILE A 36 -9.95 -3.79 17.84
CA ILE A 36 -9.24 -4.52 16.80
C ILE A 36 -7.81 -4.83 17.26
N GLU A 37 -7.35 -6.04 16.94
CA GLU A 37 -5.96 -6.48 17.09
C GLU A 37 -5.36 -6.82 15.72
N ALA A 38 -4.41 -6.01 15.26
CA ALA A 38 -3.65 -6.28 14.05
C ALA A 38 -2.53 -7.30 14.32
N ILE A 39 -2.60 -8.45 13.64
CA ILE A 39 -1.57 -9.48 13.68
C ILE A 39 -0.79 -9.42 12.36
N MET A 40 0.52 -9.24 12.43
CA MET A 40 1.39 -9.12 11.26
C MET A 40 1.95 -10.49 10.87
N LEU A 41 1.78 -10.88 9.60
CA LEU A 41 2.25 -12.15 9.05
C LEU A 41 3.31 -11.85 7.98
N PRO A 42 4.62 -11.87 8.30
CA PRO A 42 5.66 -11.50 7.34
C PRO A 42 5.94 -12.66 6.38
N ALA A 43 5.49 -12.54 5.14
CA ALA A 43 5.73 -13.54 4.10
C ALA A 43 7.22 -13.66 3.76
N CYS A 44 8.01 -12.58 3.95
CA CYS A 44 9.45 -12.54 3.67
C CYS A 44 9.80 -12.90 2.21
N THR A 45 8.83 -12.79 1.31
CA THR A 45 8.94 -13.02 -0.12
C THR A 45 8.00 -12.07 -0.86
N ASN A 46 8.13 -11.97 -2.18
CA ASN A 46 7.21 -11.19 -3.01
C ASN A 46 5.84 -11.85 -3.11
N VAL A 47 4.81 -11.06 -3.44
CA VAL A 47 3.44 -11.57 -3.60
C VAL A 47 3.30 -12.60 -4.72
N TYR A 48 4.13 -12.51 -5.77
CA TYR A 48 4.13 -13.49 -6.87
C TYR A 48 4.39 -14.92 -6.38
N THR A 49 5.25 -15.10 -5.38
CA THR A 49 5.54 -16.41 -4.78
C THR A 49 4.30 -16.98 -4.10
N ILE A 50 3.57 -16.15 -3.35
CA ILE A 50 2.34 -16.53 -2.66
C ILE A 50 1.28 -16.94 -3.69
N TRP A 51 1.00 -16.03 -4.64
CA TRP A 51 0.00 -16.26 -5.67
C TRP A 51 0.27 -17.53 -6.49
N LYS A 52 1.52 -17.71 -6.92
CA LYS A 52 1.90 -18.90 -7.70
C LYS A 52 1.67 -20.19 -6.92
N ARG A 53 2.08 -20.26 -5.66
CA ARG A 53 1.87 -21.46 -4.83
C ARG A 53 0.38 -21.73 -4.61
N LEU A 54 -0.45 -20.70 -4.40
CA LEU A 54 -1.91 -20.87 -4.31
C LEU A 54 -2.51 -21.40 -5.61
N CYS A 55 -2.07 -20.92 -6.76
CA CYS A 55 -2.53 -21.42 -8.06
C CYS A 55 -2.07 -22.85 -8.35
N ASP A 56 -0.84 -23.21 -7.97
CA ASP A 56 -0.26 -24.52 -8.23
C ASP A 56 -0.89 -25.62 -7.36
N ASP A 57 -1.45 -25.27 -6.18
CA ASP A 57 -2.09 -26.18 -5.22
C ASP A 57 -3.63 -26.23 -5.33
N ASP A 58 -4.20 -25.70 -6.41
CA ASP A 58 -5.66 -25.70 -6.73
C ASP A 58 -6.59 -25.27 -5.56
N GLY A 59 -6.09 -24.40 -4.67
CA GLY A 59 -6.85 -23.87 -3.54
C GLY A 59 -6.97 -24.81 -2.32
N GLU A 60 -6.19 -25.90 -2.25
CA GLU A 60 -6.18 -26.81 -1.10
C GLU A 60 -5.60 -26.14 0.16
N THR A 61 -4.58 -25.29 0.00
CA THR A 61 -3.95 -24.52 1.09
C THR A 61 -4.50 -23.10 1.14
N ASP A 62 -4.96 -22.66 2.32
CA ASP A 62 -5.36 -21.26 2.51
C ASP A 62 -4.16 -20.31 2.69
N VAL A 63 -4.38 -19.03 2.40
CA VAL A 63 -3.33 -18.00 2.40
C VAL A 63 -2.60 -17.87 3.74
N ILE A 64 -3.26 -18.12 4.87
CA ILE A 64 -2.66 -18.00 6.19
C ILE A 64 -1.69 -19.17 6.42
N GLU A 65 -2.11 -20.40 6.13
CA GLU A 65 -1.23 -21.58 6.23
C GLU A 65 -0.03 -21.47 5.30
N LEU A 66 -0.24 -21.04 4.05
CA LEU A 66 0.84 -20.82 3.10
C LEU A 66 1.86 -19.77 3.61
N VAL A 67 1.38 -18.65 4.15
CA VAL A 67 2.28 -17.62 4.69
C VAL A 67 3.05 -18.14 5.89
N LYS A 68 2.45 -18.95 6.77
CA LYS A 68 3.18 -19.59 7.88
C LYS A 68 4.30 -20.51 7.39
N GLU A 69 4.03 -21.31 6.36
CA GLU A 69 5.04 -22.18 5.75
C GLU A 69 6.21 -21.34 5.24
N LEU A 70 5.92 -20.34 4.41
CA LEU A 70 6.93 -19.41 3.84
C LEU A 70 7.73 -18.69 4.94
N SER A 71 7.06 -18.20 6.00
CA SER A 71 7.73 -17.56 7.12
C SER A 71 8.63 -18.53 7.89
N SER A 72 8.25 -19.80 8.01
CA SER A 72 9.00 -20.81 8.76
C SER A 72 10.25 -21.27 8.02
N GLU A 73 10.25 -21.22 6.69
CA GLU A 73 11.46 -21.40 5.87
C GLU A 73 12.51 -20.31 6.13
N GLN A 74 12.09 -19.14 6.63
CA GLN A 74 12.92 -17.96 6.83
C GLN A 74 13.38 -17.83 8.30
N ASN A 75 14.59 -18.28 8.60
CA ASN A 75 15.21 -18.25 9.93
C ASN A 75 15.54 -16.82 10.42
N THR A 76 14.55 -15.99 10.75
CA THR A 76 14.79 -14.65 11.28
C THR A 76 14.15 -14.43 12.65
N LYS A 77 14.99 -14.19 13.67
CA LYS A 77 14.55 -13.80 15.03
C LYS A 77 13.62 -12.58 15.06
N ARG A 78 13.57 -11.80 13.97
CA ARG A 78 12.70 -10.61 13.85
C ARG A 78 11.25 -10.99 13.59
N VAL A 79 10.98 -12.09 12.87
CA VAL A 79 9.63 -12.61 12.67
C VAL A 79 9.01 -12.96 14.02
N ASP A 80 9.77 -13.67 14.88
CA ASP A 80 9.30 -14.08 16.21
C ASP A 80 8.97 -12.91 17.15
N GLN A 81 9.56 -11.74 16.92
CA GLN A 81 9.41 -10.55 17.77
C GLN A 81 8.41 -9.53 17.22
N ILE A 82 7.77 -9.84 16.08
CA ILE A 82 6.99 -8.83 15.36
C ILE A 82 5.65 -8.56 16.05
N ASN A 83 5.04 -9.62 16.58
CA ASN A 83 3.78 -9.64 17.30
C ASN A 83 4.00 -10.01 18.77
N SER A 84 3.01 -9.71 19.62
CA SER A 84 2.95 -10.22 21.00
C SER A 84 2.56 -11.70 21.08
N ILE A 85 1.84 -12.20 20.08
CA ILE A 85 1.39 -13.59 19.97
C ILE A 85 2.09 -14.21 18.76
N ASP A 86 2.49 -15.48 18.87
CA ASP A 86 3.04 -16.20 17.71
C ASP A 86 1.92 -16.49 16.70
N PHE A 87 1.94 -15.78 15.56
CA PHE A 87 0.91 -15.92 14.52
C PHE A 87 0.86 -17.34 13.92
N ARG A 88 1.94 -18.11 14.03
CA ARG A 88 1.97 -19.53 13.58
C ARG A 88 1.02 -20.42 14.38
N SER A 89 0.60 -19.97 15.57
CA SER A 89 -0.39 -20.68 16.40
C SER A 89 -1.85 -20.38 16.06
N LEU A 90 -2.10 -19.39 15.19
CA LEU A 90 -3.44 -18.95 14.78
C LEU A 90 -3.80 -19.54 13.42
N ASN A 91 -5.03 -19.94 13.17
CA ASN A 91 -5.49 -20.42 11.84
C ASN A 91 -6.33 -19.35 11.12
N LYS A 92 -6.78 -19.62 9.90
CA LYS A 92 -7.62 -18.69 9.13
C LYS A 92 -8.88 -18.23 9.87
N ASP A 93 -9.55 -19.12 10.60
CA ASP A 93 -10.80 -18.83 11.32
C ASP A 93 -10.57 -17.94 12.56
N ASP A 94 -9.32 -17.76 13.01
CA ASP A 94 -8.99 -16.80 14.07
C ASP A 94 -9.06 -15.33 13.60
N PHE A 95 -9.11 -15.10 12.29
CA PHE A 95 -9.12 -13.78 11.67
C PHE A 95 -10.49 -13.47 11.06
N SER A 96 -10.98 -12.26 11.31
CA SER A 96 -12.18 -11.78 10.62
C SER A 96 -11.89 -11.30 9.20
N GLU A 97 -10.67 -10.81 8.98
CA GLU A 97 -10.25 -10.08 7.79
C GLU A 97 -8.76 -10.33 7.52
N ILE A 98 -8.40 -10.39 6.24
CA ILE A 98 -7.05 -10.60 5.74
C ILE A 98 -6.72 -9.50 4.74
N TYR A 99 -5.62 -8.79 4.98
CA TYR A 99 -5.11 -7.74 4.10
C TYR A 99 -3.65 -8.00 3.75
N LEU A 100 -3.32 -7.84 2.47
CA LEU A 100 -2.00 -8.05 1.91
C LEU A 100 -1.39 -6.70 1.52
N PHE A 101 -0.18 -6.40 2.00
CA PHE A 101 0.53 -5.14 1.70
C PHE A 101 1.88 -5.45 1.06
N PHE A 102 2.02 -5.07 -0.21
CA PHE A 102 3.21 -5.34 -1.01
C PHE A 102 3.69 -4.11 -1.78
N ASP A 103 4.98 -4.11 -2.12
CA ASP A 103 5.56 -3.08 -2.96
C ASP A 103 5.34 -3.41 -4.45
N TYR A 104 5.22 -2.38 -5.29
CA TYR A 104 5.13 -2.58 -6.73
C TYR A 104 6.50 -2.99 -7.30
N ASP A 105 6.66 -4.27 -7.62
CA ASP A 105 7.84 -4.79 -8.33
C ASP A 105 7.69 -4.61 -9.84
N GLY A 106 7.99 -3.41 -10.34
CA GLY A 106 7.97 -3.12 -11.77
C GLY A 106 9.08 -3.79 -12.59
N HIS A 107 10.04 -4.45 -11.94
CA HIS A 107 11.15 -5.13 -12.60
C HIS A 107 10.82 -6.56 -13.02
N ASN A 108 9.86 -7.22 -12.35
CA ASN A 108 9.35 -8.55 -12.71
C ASN A 108 10.43 -9.61 -12.98
N ASN A 109 11.65 -9.44 -12.45
CA ASN A 109 12.78 -10.34 -12.66
C ASN A 109 12.55 -11.75 -12.07
N ASN A 110 11.48 -11.91 -11.30
CA ASN A 110 11.08 -13.16 -10.66
C ASN A 110 10.10 -14.00 -11.51
N LEU A 111 9.64 -13.46 -12.64
CA LEU A 111 8.73 -14.16 -13.55
C LEU A 111 9.49 -14.77 -14.74
N PRO A 112 9.09 -15.97 -15.20
CA PRO A 112 9.59 -16.54 -16.44
C PRO A 112 9.41 -15.56 -17.62
N SER A 113 10.35 -15.55 -18.56
CA SER A 113 10.39 -14.60 -19.69
C SER A 113 9.19 -14.69 -20.65
N ASP A 114 8.44 -15.78 -20.60
CA ASP A 114 7.22 -16.04 -21.38
C ASP A 114 5.93 -15.55 -20.71
N CYS A 115 6.03 -15.07 -19.47
CA CYS A 115 4.90 -14.52 -18.73
C CYS A 115 4.78 -13.00 -18.94
N ASN A 116 3.58 -12.49 -19.21
CA ASN A 116 3.31 -11.05 -19.18
C ASN A 116 3.08 -10.61 -17.73
N PRO A 117 3.99 -9.84 -17.12
CA PRO A 117 3.88 -9.50 -15.71
C PRO A 117 2.67 -8.63 -15.37
N ASN A 118 2.23 -7.79 -16.30
CA ASN A 118 1.07 -6.95 -16.10
C ASN A 118 -0.21 -7.78 -16.04
N GLU A 119 -0.30 -8.84 -16.85
CA GLU A 119 -1.43 -9.79 -16.79
C GLU A 119 -1.39 -10.62 -15.51
N ILE A 120 -0.20 -10.97 -15.03
CA ILE A 120 -0.07 -11.64 -13.72
C ILE A 120 -0.51 -10.70 -12.60
N MET A 121 -0.09 -9.43 -12.61
CA MET A 121 -0.52 -8.44 -11.62
C MET A 121 -2.05 -8.28 -11.60
N LYS A 122 -2.72 -8.25 -12.77
CA LYS A 122 -4.19 -8.24 -12.82
C LYS A 122 -4.79 -9.49 -12.18
N LYS A 123 -4.29 -10.67 -12.53
CA LYS A 123 -4.77 -11.93 -11.92
C LYS A 123 -4.53 -11.99 -10.41
N MET A 124 -3.41 -11.46 -9.92
CA MET A 124 -3.16 -11.35 -8.48
C MET A 124 -4.18 -10.43 -7.81
N LEU A 125 -4.46 -9.27 -8.40
CA LEU A 125 -5.46 -8.33 -7.91
C LEU A 125 -6.88 -8.91 -7.95
N GLU A 126 -7.20 -9.76 -8.92
CA GLU A 126 -8.45 -10.54 -8.99
C GLU A 126 -8.50 -11.66 -7.95
N THR A 127 -7.35 -12.29 -7.65
CA THR A 127 -7.26 -13.38 -6.65
C THR A 127 -7.38 -12.84 -5.22
N PHE A 128 -6.85 -11.64 -4.99
CA PHE A 128 -6.80 -10.98 -3.69
C PHE A 128 -7.69 -9.73 -3.64
N ASP A 129 -8.98 -9.90 -3.93
CA ASP A 129 -9.93 -8.80 -4.15
C ASP A 129 -10.81 -8.46 -2.92
N ASN A 130 -10.91 -9.36 -1.93
CA ASN A 130 -11.78 -9.24 -0.77
C ASN A 130 -11.12 -9.70 0.54
N GLU A 131 -11.55 -9.11 1.65
CA GLU A 131 -10.93 -9.29 2.96
C GLU A 131 -11.23 -10.63 3.64
N THR A 132 -12.20 -11.43 3.17
CA THR A 132 -12.64 -12.65 3.87
C THR A 132 -12.13 -13.96 3.28
N GLU A 133 -11.79 -13.98 1.98
CA GLU A 133 -11.40 -15.20 1.28
C GLU A 133 -9.87 -15.36 1.26
N ASN A 134 -9.22 -14.98 0.16
CA ASN A 134 -7.76 -14.99 0.02
C ASN A 134 -7.11 -13.71 0.57
N GLY A 135 -7.92 -12.76 1.01
CA GLY A 135 -7.51 -11.46 1.52
C GLY A 135 -7.44 -10.40 0.43
N LYS A 136 -7.51 -9.14 0.84
CA LYS A 136 -7.52 -8.00 -0.08
C LYS A 136 -6.13 -7.38 -0.19
N MET A 137 -5.61 -7.29 -1.41
CA MET A 137 -4.27 -6.78 -1.67
C MET A 137 -4.25 -5.29 -1.95
N TYR A 138 -3.30 -4.60 -1.32
CA TYR A 138 -2.95 -3.21 -1.54
C TYR A 138 -1.49 -3.09 -1.96
N ILE A 139 -1.20 -2.16 -2.89
CA ILE A 139 0.12 -1.99 -3.49
C ILE A 139 0.67 -0.60 -3.17
N SER A 140 1.90 -0.54 -2.66
CA SER A 140 2.63 0.72 -2.56
C SER A 140 3.46 0.97 -3.82
N TYR A 141 3.31 2.15 -4.41
CA TYR A 141 4.00 2.56 -5.63
C TYR A 141 5.07 3.62 -5.32
N PRO A 142 6.37 3.37 -5.58
CA PRO A 142 6.95 2.06 -5.92
C PRO A 142 7.12 1.14 -4.70
N MET A 143 7.10 1.68 -3.47
CA MET A 143 7.32 0.90 -2.25
C MET A 143 6.79 1.62 -1.01
N ILE A 144 6.79 0.95 0.14
CA ILE A 144 6.31 1.44 1.44
C ILE A 144 6.80 2.84 1.80
N GLU A 145 8.03 3.22 1.43
CA GLU A 145 8.56 4.56 1.67
C GLU A 145 7.69 5.69 1.05
N ALA A 146 6.83 5.38 0.07
CA ALA A 146 5.83 6.29 -0.49
C ALA A 146 4.96 6.95 0.60
N ILE A 147 4.69 6.26 1.71
CA ILE A 147 3.89 6.78 2.82
C ILE A 147 4.53 8.03 3.44
N LYS A 148 5.86 8.14 3.42
CA LYS A 148 6.61 9.25 4.03
C LYS A 148 7.36 10.10 3.00
N HIS A 149 7.15 9.84 1.71
CA HIS A 149 7.74 10.61 0.62
C HIS A 149 7.03 11.97 0.51
N PHE A 150 7.20 12.82 1.50
CA PHE A 150 6.70 14.17 1.47
C PHE A 150 7.61 15.08 2.28
N ASN A 151 7.99 16.17 1.64
CA ASN A 151 8.71 17.32 2.15
C ASN A 151 8.49 18.41 1.10
N VAL A 152 8.49 19.66 1.53
CA VAL A 152 8.29 20.84 0.70
C VAL A 152 6.80 21.11 0.45
N GLN A 153 6.11 21.54 1.51
CA GLN A 153 4.96 22.47 1.55
C GLN A 153 3.80 22.36 0.54
N GLU A 154 3.81 21.42 -0.39
CA GLU A 154 2.90 21.34 -1.52
C GLU A 154 2.69 19.88 -1.92
N ILE A 155 1.46 19.57 -2.30
CA ILE A 155 1.11 18.29 -2.89
C ILE A 155 1.38 18.40 -4.38
N CYS A 156 2.35 17.64 -4.89
CA CYS A 156 2.71 17.64 -6.30
C CYS A 156 3.10 19.03 -6.83
N ASN A 157 4.19 19.58 -6.31
CA ASN A 157 4.74 20.82 -6.82
C ASN A 157 5.48 20.64 -8.16
N ASP A 158 5.70 21.79 -8.81
CA ASP A 158 6.14 22.01 -10.18
C ASP A 158 7.38 21.22 -10.66
N ALA A 159 8.14 20.59 -9.76
CA ALA A 159 9.42 19.94 -10.03
C ALA A 159 9.34 18.42 -10.32
N GLY A 160 8.17 17.79 -10.21
CA GLY A 160 7.98 16.37 -10.58
C GLY A 160 8.16 15.35 -9.44
N GLU A 161 7.86 15.72 -8.21
CA GLU A 161 8.04 14.87 -7.01
C GLU A 161 6.87 13.89 -6.73
N CYS A 162 5.86 13.86 -7.61
CA CYS A 162 4.75 12.90 -7.50
C CYS A 162 4.93 11.61 -8.30
N PHE A 163 6.06 11.47 -8.98
CA PHE A 163 6.37 10.30 -9.79
C PHE A 163 7.71 9.71 -9.41
N SER A 164 7.84 8.41 -9.61
CA SER A 164 9.09 7.69 -9.49
C SER A 164 9.26 6.77 -10.68
N LYS A 165 10.49 6.58 -11.15
CA LYS A 165 10.81 5.49 -12.07
C LYS A 165 10.43 4.16 -11.42
N ILE A 166 9.91 3.23 -12.21
CA ILE A 166 9.62 1.86 -11.73
C ILE A 166 10.89 1.14 -11.28
N ASN A 167 12.03 1.50 -11.89
CA ASN A 167 13.28 0.78 -11.70
C ASN A 167 14.20 1.31 -10.58
N ILE A 168 13.78 2.34 -9.85
CA ILE A 168 14.62 3.07 -8.89
C ILE A 168 15.15 2.20 -7.73
N GLY A 169 14.41 1.14 -7.36
CA GLY A 169 14.78 0.18 -6.31
C GLY A 169 15.28 0.85 -5.02
N ARG A 170 16.39 0.36 -4.47
CA ARG A 170 16.97 0.85 -3.20
C ARG A 170 17.27 2.36 -3.19
N GLN A 171 17.50 2.98 -4.35
CA GLN A 171 17.79 4.42 -4.43
C GLN A 171 16.59 5.27 -4.00
N TYR A 172 15.36 4.75 -4.13
CA TYR A 172 14.16 5.45 -3.69
C TYR A 172 14.16 5.67 -2.18
N LYS A 173 14.59 4.68 -1.39
CA LYS A 173 14.70 4.81 0.06
C LYS A 173 15.65 5.95 0.45
N ALA A 174 16.77 6.07 -0.28
CA ALA A 174 17.73 7.15 -0.07
C ALA A 174 17.17 8.53 -0.51
N LEU A 175 16.40 8.58 -1.58
CA LEU A 175 15.71 9.80 -2.04
C LEU A 175 14.70 10.26 -0.99
N VAL A 176 13.85 9.34 -0.50
CA VAL A 176 12.85 9.64 0.52
C VAL A 176 13.50 10.06 1.83
N ALA A 177 14.60 9.43 2.25
CA ALA A 177 15.31 9.82 3.47
C ALA A 177 15.91 11.24 3.41
N LYS A 178 16.22 11.75 2.21
CA LYS A 178 16.71 13.14 2.05
C LYS A 178 15.60 14.15 2.16
N CYS A 179 14.38 13.78 1.78
CA CYS A 179 13.28 14.70 1.77
C CYS A 179 12.44 14.57 3.06
N THR A 180 12.00 13.38 3.46
CA THR A 180 11.00 13.20 4.52
C THR A 180 11.25 13.98 5.82
N ILE A 181 10.17 14.56 6.34
CA ILE A 181 10.16 15.24 7.66
C ILE A 181 10.00 14.20 8.80
N ARG A 182 9.55 12.99 8.47
CA ARG A 182 9.22 11.92 9.42
C ARG A 182 9.84 10.60 9.00
N ASP A 183 11.10 10.42 9.36
CA ASP A 183 11.83 9.22 8.99
C ASP A 183 11.36 7.95 9.70
N ASN A 184 10.94 8.07 10.95
CA ASN A 184 10.50 6.96 11.78
C ASN A 184 8.97 6.86 11.77
N LEU A 185 8.46 5.86 11.04
CA LEU A 185 7.02 5.60 10.87
C LEU A 185 6.29 5.29 12.18
N ASN A 186 7.00 4.82 13.22
CA ASN A 186 6.38 4.64 14.55
C ASN A 186 5.94 5.97 15.18
N HIS A 187 6.55 7.09 14.77
CA HIS A 187 6.28 8.42 15.32
C HIS A 187 5.27 9.22 14.51
N PHE A 188 4.67 8.65 13.46
CA PHE A 188 3.58 9.30 12.73
C PHE A 188 2.47 9.71 13.73
N ASP A 189 2.21 11.00 13.79
CA ASP A 189 1.11 11.55 14.55
C ASP A 189 -0.14 11.71 13.65
N ILE A 190 -1.22 12.22 14.24
CA ILE A 190 -2.48 12.38 13.51
C ILE A 190 -2.35 13.40 12.37
N SER A 191 -1.48 14.41 12.51
CA SER A 191 -1.23 15.38 11.44
C SER A 191 -0.44 14.77 10.28
N ASP A 192 0.50 13.87 10.58
CA ASP A 192 1.22 13.10 9.56
C ASP A 192 0.27 12.19 8.77
N TRP A 193 -0.64 11.48 9.45
CA TRP A 193 -1.67 10.67 8.78
C TRP A 193 -2.65 11.50 7.96
N LYS A 194 -3.11 12.65 8.48
CA LYS A 194 -3.92 13.61 7.73
C LYS A 194 -3.23 14.02 6.43
N PHE A 195 -1.93 14.31 6.51
CA PHE A 195 -1.14 14.68 5.34
C PHE A 195 -1.04 13.52 4.34
N ALA A 196 -0.70 12.31 4.81
CA ALA A 196 -0.59 11.13 3.96
C ALA A 196 -1.91 10.80 3.23
N LEU A 197 -3.05 10.89 3.92
CA LEU A 197 -4.38 10.72 3.34
C LEU A 197 -4.68 11.79 2.28
N LYS A 198 -4.45 13.07 2.59
CA LYS A 198 -4.66 14.16 1.62
C LYS A 198 -3.78 14.03 0.39
N LYS A 199 -2.51 13.67 0.58
CA LYS A 199 -1.58 13.42 -0.53
C LYS A 199 -2.11 12.30 -1.40
N TYR A 200 -2.47 11.16 -0.81
CA TYR A 200 -3.03 10.02 -1.54
C TYR A 200 -4.26 10.41 -2.35
N VAL A 201 -5.24 11.09 -1.74
CA VAL A 201 -6.45 11.54 -2.43
C VAL A 201 -6.11 12.45 -3.60
N ASN A 202 -5.25 13.44 -3.42
CA ASN A 202 -4.85 14.33 -4.52
C ASN A 202 -4.13 13.58 -5.65
N SER A 203 -3.26 12.61 -5.31
CA SER A 203 -2.64 11.73 -6.30
C SER A 203 -3.68 10.92 -7.06
N ILE A 204 -4.72 10.40 -6.39
CA ILE A 204 -5.84 9.72 -7.06
C ILE A 204 -6.59 10.65 -8.01
N TYR A 205 -6.89 11.88 -7.61
CA TYR A 205 -7.51 12.83 -8.53
C TYR A 205 -6.63 13.12 -9.75
N CYS A 206 -5.31 13.16 -9.57
CA CYS A 206 -4.37 13.36 -10.65
C CYS A 206 -4.30 12.14 -11.59
N LEU A 207 -4.12 10.94 -11.04
CA LEU A 207 -4.06 9.66 -11.77
C LEU A 207 -5.33 9.40 -12.58
N PHE A 208 -6.50 9.68 -12.01
CA PHE A 208 -7.80 9.44 -12.65
C PHE A 208 -8.32 10.67 -13.42
N ASN A 209 -7.58 11.78 -13.44
CA ASN A 209 -7.98 13.04 -14.06
C ASN A 209 -9.37 13.53 -13.62
N LEU A 210 -9.63 13.47 -12.31
CA LEU A 210 -10.92 13.81 -11.73
C LEU A 210 -11.01 15.33 -11.52
N GLN A 211 -12.10 15.93 -12.01
CA GLN A 211 -12.38 17.36 -11.85
C GLN A 211 -13.42 17.65 -10.77
N MET A 212 -14.22 16.63 -10.41
CA MET A 212 -15.30 16.76 -9.45
C MET A 212 -15.02 15.94 -8.20
N LYS A 213 -15.54 16.44 -7.08
CA LYS A 213 -15.59 15.74 -5.81
C LYS A 213 -16.14 14.31 -5.98
N LEU A 214 -15.42 13.33 -5.45
CA LEU A 214 -15.93 11.97 -5.29
C LEU A 214 -16.80 11.89 -4.02
N SER A 215 -18.03 11.38 -4.16
CA SER A 215 -18.75 10.84 -3.01
C SER A 215 -18.07 9.55 -2.51
N ARG A 216 -18.34 9.16 -1.25
CA ARG A 216 -17.81 7.90 -0.70
C ARG A 216 -18.20 6.69 -1.55
N LYS A 217 -19.45 6.64 -2.03
CA LYS A 217 -19.95 5.57 -2.91
C LYS A 217 -19.20 5.51 -4.24
N GLU A 218 -18.90 6.67 -4.83
CA GLU A 218 -18.11 6.73 -6.06
C GLU A 218 -16.67 6.33 -5.82
N TYR A 219 -16.07 6.76 -4.71
CA TYR A 219 -14.71 6.38 -4.34
C TYR A 219 -14.59 4.85 -4.23
N ILE A 220 -15.42 4.18 -3.42
CA ILE A 220 -15.35 2.71 -3.24
C ILE A 220 -15.49 1.97 -4.57
N LYS A 221 -16.36 2.48 -5.45
CA LYS A 221 -16.63 1.84 -6.74
C LYS A 221 -15.52 2.07 -7.78
N LYS A 222 -14.92 3.27 -7.79
CA LYS A 222 -13.99 3.71 -8.85
C LYS A 222 -12.54 3.55 -8.49
N ILE A 223 -12.20 3.63 -7.20
CA ILE A 223 -10.84 3.66 -6.68
C ILE A 223 -10.63 2.36 -5.93
N THR A 224 -10.01 1.40 -6.61
CA THR A 224 -9.69 0.08 -6.11
C THR A 224 -8.25 -0.25 -6.49
N PRO A 225 -7.61 -1.22 -5.81
CA PRO A 225 -6.26 -1.67 -6.18
C PRO A 225 -6.14 -2.03 -7.67
N GLN A 226 -7.14 -2.72 -8.22
CA GLN A 226 -7.22 -3.08 -9.64
C GLN A 226 -7.27 -1.86 -10.56
N THR A 227 -8.20 -0.94 -10.32
CA THR A 227 -8.38 0.25 -11.18
C THR A 227 -7.21 1.23 -11.07
N ILE A 228 -6.58 1.33 -9.88
CA ILE A 228 -5.34 2.07 -9.67
C ILE A 228 -4.22 1.47 -10.52
N PHE A 229 -4.02 0.14 -10.47
CA PHE A 229 -3.01 -0.52 -11.28
C PHE A 229 -3.25 -0.31 -12.77
N GLU A 230 -4.48 -0.49 -13.26
CA GLU A 230 -4.84 -0.28 -14.67
C GLU A 230 -4.59 1.16 -15.12
N LYS A 231 -4.88 2.14 -14.27
CA LYS A 231 -4.56 3.55 -14.54
C LYS A 231 -3.07 3.84 -14.48
N GLN A 232 -2.35 3.28 -13.51
CA GLN A 232 -0.90 3.39 -13.48
C GLN A 232 -0.28 2.82 -14.76
N LEU A 233 -0.81 1.68 -15.22
CA LEU A 233 -0.32 0.96 -16.39
C LEU A 233 -0.52 1.76 -17.68
N SER A 234 -1.76 2.19 -17.92
CA SER A 234 -2.16 2.88 -19.15
C SER A 234 -1.65 4.32 -19.25
N GLU A 235 -1.55 5.05 -18.14
CA GLU A 235 -1.17 6.47 -18.17
C GLU A 235 0.33 6.70 -17.97
N TYR A 236 1.04 5.80 -17.27
CA TYR A 236 2.42 6.07 -16.80
C TYR A 236 3.43 4.95 -17.05
N ILE A 237 3.10 3.70 -16.75
CA ILE A 237 4.09 2.60 -16.80
C ILE A 237 4.47 2.27 -18.25
N ASN A 238 3.49 2.06 -19.13
CA ASN A 238 3.75 1.62 -20.51
C ASN A 238 4.53 2.67 -21.33
N ASP A 239 4.21 3.95 -21.14
CA ASP A 239 4.74 5.02 -21.98
C ASP A 239 5.98 5.70 -21.38
N TYR A 240 6.17 5.63 -20.05
CA TYR A 240 7.18 6.43 -19.35
C TYR A 240 8.00 5.65 -18.31
N GLU A 241 7.76 4.35 -18.12
CA GLU A 241 8.43 3.54 -17.10
C GLU A 241 8.42 4.18 -15.70
N CYS A 242 7.32 4.86 -15.38
CA CYS A 242 7.13 5.57 -14.12
C CYS A 242 5.82 5.16 -13.46
N VAL A 243 5.77 5.34 -12.15
CA VAL A 243 4.56 5.24 -11.33
C VAL A 243 4.29 6.56 -10.64
N MET A 244 3.01 6.86 -10.42
CA MET A 244 2.66 7.91 -9.49
C MET A 244 2.88 7.36 -8.09
N ILE A 245 3.46 8.17 -7.23
CA ILE A 245 3.80 7.75 -5.88
C ILE A 245 2.51 7.64 -5.07
N LEU A 246 2.15 6.41 -4.70
CA LEU A 246 0.96 6.07 -3.93
C LEU A 246 1.35 5.10 -2.82
N SER A 247 0.73 5.23 -1.64
CA SER A 247 0.94 4.30 -0.54
C SER A 247 -0.33 3.49 -0.28
N ALA A 248 -0.15 2.19 -0.09
CA ALA A 248 -1.21 1.24 0.25
C ALA A 248 -1.94 1.57 1.56
N PHE A 249 -1.26 2.22 2.53
CA PHE A 249 -1.80 2.43 3.86
C PHE A 249 -2.88 3.52 3.94
N PRO A 250 -2.70 4.71 3.32
CA PRO A 250 -3.80 5.65 3.10
C PRO A 250 -4.99 5.07 2.34
N GLU A 251 -4.74 4.26 1.31
CA GLU A 251 -5.80 3.57 0.55
C GLU A 251 -6.61 2.66 1.47
N PHE A 252 -5.93 1.77 2.21
CA PHE A 252 -6.54 0.89 3.19
C PHE A 252 -7.38 1.65 4.21
N LEU A 253 -6.88 2.74 4.79
CA LEU A 253 -7.63 3.54 5.77
C LEU A 253 -8.93 4.12 5.18
N LEU A 254 -8.86 4.64 3.96
CA LEU A 254 -10.01 5.19 3.25
C LEU A 254 -11.04 4.11 2.91
N ASP A 255 -10.59 2.90 2.58
CA ASP A 255 -11.45 1.75 2.30
C ASP A 255 -12.10 1.20 3.57
N TYR A 256 -11.32 1.04 4.62
CA TYR A 256 -11.68 0.33 5.83
C TYR A 256 -12.65 1.09 6.72
N PHE A 257 -12.36 2.36 6.99
CA PHE A 257 -13.18 3.16 7.88
C PHE A 257 -14.37 3.79 7.15
N LYS A 258 -15.48 3.96 7.88
CA LYS A 258 -16.50 4.94 7.46
C LYS A 258 -15.84 6.31 7.38
N LEU A 259 -16.11 7.04 6.30
CA LEU A 259 -15.42 8.28 6.00
C LEU A 259 -15.52 9.28 7.15
N GLU A 260 -16.71 9.43 7.73
CA GLU A 260 -16.97 10.35 8.84
C GLU A 260 -16.17 9.99 10.11
N ILE A 261 -15.96 8.70 10.36
CA ILE A 261 -15.15 8.22 11.49
C ILE A 261 -13.68 8.55 11.24
N LEU A 262 -13.17 8.27 10.04
CA LEU A 262 -11.79 8.59 9.68
C LEU A 262 -11.51 10.09 9.73
N GLU A 263 -12.41 10.90 9.16
CA GLU A 263 -12.37 12.36 9.21
C GLU A 263 -12.33 12.88 10.66
N GLY A 264 -13.12 12.28 11.55
CA GLY A 264 -13.08 12.55 12.98
C GLY A 264 -11.74 12.18 13.64
N TYR A 265 -11.17 11.02 13.28
CA TYR A 265 -9.87 10.58 13.80
C TYR A 265 -8.73 11.50 13.38
N VAL A 266 -8.76 12.02 12.15
CA VAL A 266 -7.69 12.89 11.63
C VAL A 266 -8.00 14.38 11.71
N ASN A 267 -9.12 14.76 12.31
CA ASN A 267 -9.59 16.14 12.41
C ASN A 267 -9.53 16.86 11.04
N CYS A 268 -10.18 16.26 10.05
CA CYS A 268 -10.23 16.78 8.68
C CYS A 268 -11.57 16.41 8.03
N ILE A 269 -12.45 17.39 7.86
CA ILE A 269 -13.69 17.22 7.09
C ILE A 269 -13.36 17.27 5.60
N GLY A 270 -14.08 16.49 4.78
CA GLY A 270 -13.90 16.50 3.34
C GLY A 270 -12.58 15.86 2.93
N LEU A 271 -12.23 14.71 3.52
CA LEU A 271 -11.00 13.99 3.16
C LEU A 271 -10.95 13.63 1.67
N LEU A 272 -12.11 13.34 1.07
CA LEU A 272 -12.25 13.07 -0.36
C LEU A 272 -12.36 14.34 -1.21
N ASP A 273 -12.44 15.52 -0.60
CA ASP A 273 -12.54 16.79 -1.34
C ASP A 273 -11.17 17.16 -1.89
N ASN A 274 -11.09 17.41 -3.20
CA ASN A 274 -9.86 17.87 -3.83
C ASN A 274 -9.75 19.39 -3.70
N ASN A 275 -8.65 19.85 -3.10
CA ASN A 275 -8.35 21.27 -2.97
C ASN A 275 -7.23 21.75 -3.93
N HIS A 276 -6.64 20.85 -4.75
CA HIS A 276 -5.40 21.12 -5.47
C HIS A 276 -5.31 20.48 -6.88
N VAL A 277 -6.42 20.36 -7.64
CA VAL A 277 -6.38 19.86 -9.05
C VAL A 277 -5.43 20.71 -9.91
N GLU A 278 -5.36 22.03 -9.66
CA GLU A 278 -4.57 22.98 -10.45
C GLU A 278 -3.05 22.70 -10.44
N CYS A 279 -2.56 21.97 -9.43
CA CYS A 279 -1.15 21.56 -9.33
C CYS A 279 -0.87 20.17 -9.93
N CYS A 280 -1.87 19.44 -10.43
CA CYS A 280 -1.65 18.18 -11.13
C CYS A 280 -1.02 18.45 -12.50
N LYS A 281 0.30 18.70 -12.51
CA LYS A 281 1.08 18.77 -13.74
C LYS A 281 1.20 17.36 -14.31
N LYS A 282 0.26 17.00 -15.19
CA LYS A 282 0.40 15.84 -16.07
C LYS A 282 1.70 15.96 -16.85
N ILE A 283 2.70 15.16 -16.49
CA ILE A 283 3.80 14.65 -17.34
C ILE A 283 4.68 15.68 -18.10
N GLU A 284 4.35 16.95 -18.30
CA GLU A 284 5.18 17.90 -19.07
C GLU A 284 6.59 18.04 -18.48
N SER A 285 6.70 17.96 -17.15
CA SER A 285 7.97 17.89 -16.41
C SER A 285 8.75 16.58 -16.66
N ILE A 286 8.06 15.43 -16.80
CA ILE A 286 8.66 14.11 -17.04
C ILE A 286 9.05 13.94 -18.51
N LYS A 287 8.17 14.34 -19.45
CA LYS A 287 8.45 14.40 -20.89
C LYS A 287 9.74 15.15 -21.15
N ASN A 288 9.94 16.31 -20.54
CA ASN A 288 11.18 17.08 -20.69
C ASN A 288 12.40 16.33 -20.11
N LYS A 289 12.32 15.71 -18.93
CA LYS A 289 13.45 14.97 -18.33
C LYS A 289 13.82 13.67 -19.05
N VAL A 290 12.83 12.92 -19.55
CA VAL A 290 13.03 11.68 -20.31
C VAL A 290 13.56 11.98 -21.72
N LEU A 291 13.05 13.03 -22.38
CA LEU A 291 13.53 13.45 -23.71
C LEU A 291 14.94 14.07 -23.68
N THR A 292 15.36 14.71 -22.58
CA THR A 292 16.70 15.32 -22.48
C THR A 292 17.79 14.37 -21.98
N GLY A 293 17.47 13.14 -21.57
CA GLY A 293 18.47 12.17 -21.07
C GLY A 293 19.13 12.58 -19.74
N ILE A 294 18.55 13.53 -19.00
CA ILE A 294 19.08 14.02 -17.73
C ILE A 294 18.20 13.44 -16.61
N GLY A 295 18.53 12.23 -16.17
CA GLY A 295 17.88 11.60 -15.03
C GLY A 295 18.89 10.85 -14.19
N ASN A 296 19.43 11.53 -13.17
CA ASN A 296 20.15 10.91 -12.06
C ASN A 296 19.31 9.81 -11.41
#